data_AF-C4LY26-F1
#
_entry.id   AF-C4LY26-F1
#
_cell.length_a   1.000
_cell.length_b   1.000
_cell.length_c   1.000
_cell.angle_alpha   90.00
_cell.angle_beta   90.00
_cell.angle_gamma   90.00
#
_symmetry.space_group_name_H-M   'P 1'
#
loop_
_entity.id
_entity.type
_entity.pdbx_description
1 polymer ?
#
loop_
_entity_poly.entity_id
_entity_poly.type
_entity_poly.pdbx_seq_one_letter_code
_entity_poly.pdbx_strand_id
1 'polypeptide(L)'
;MAAPRRFAQLSVNSPLKKEIESKPKKDDEKKPTQLSLDMFDVGKPLGQGKFGNVYLVKYKKYDYVCALKVIFKRQLQKCGMGIQMKREIELQSHLNHPNILKLFGFFEDKNRWFLVLEYCKKGELYGLLQQAGRFDERRAARYIKATTEALKYCQEMNCIHRDLKPENIMIDHNDQVKLADFGWSVHTNTKRNTYCGTLDYLCPEIVLEKYYDGSIDQWCLGVLTFELCTGEPPFQSNSREEVMKKVRNVKYSFPSYLTNDCKDFINKLIQYDPSKRMIMEKQWENYQILHSKDVILEDSHDWTLNTLLRGLDISFSTNHPNLAIGCLVVCEYPSGKELLTLTCRKIITIPYISGFLGFREVEVYHELLNDCKEKYPELYPQVVLVDGNGYYHPRRFGSATHVGVYCDIPSIGVAKTVLCVDGIGKKEINIITSQIKPGESTTVSTSNGEVLCEVIRSRGGSINPIIVSCGNKVSLSTAVIICKECCLHKIPEPIRLADLISRKLLRDEGLLSHMN
;
A
#
# COMPACT_ATOMS: atom_id res chain seq x y z
N MET A 1 -10.81 -44.41 8.69
CA MET A 1 -11.89 -44.52 9.69
C MET A 1 -11.28 -44.73 11.07
N ALA A 2 -11.18 -43.67 11.86
CA ALA A 2 -10.98 -43.71 13.31
C ALA A 2 -11.25 -42.28 13.82
N ALA A 3 -12.29 -42.11 14.63
CA ALA A 3 -12.73 -40.83 15.17
C ALA A 3 -11.81 -40.36 16.31
N PRO A 4 -11.46 -39.06 16.42
CA PRO A 4 -10.77 -38.55 17.58
C PRO A 4 -11.73 -38.24 18.73
N ARG A 5 -11.20 -38.51 19.94
CA ARG A 5 -11.82 -38.47 21.25
C ARG A 5 -12.20 -37.05 21.70
N ARG A 6 -13.36 -36.94 22.35
CA ARG A 6 -13.84 -35.77 23.10
C ARG A 6 -12.93 -35.48 24.30
N PHE A 7 -12.53 -34.23 24.49
CA PHE A 7 -12.04 -33.73 25.78
C PHE A 7 -13.11 -32.87 26.46
N ALA A 8 -13.25 -33.10 27.76
CA ALA A 8 -14.29 -32.61 28.65
C ALA A 8 -14.09 -31.13 29.03
N GLN A 9 -15.20 -30.37 29.09
CA GLN A 9 -15.26 -29.07 29.74
C GLN A 9 -15.50 -29.25 31.24
N LEU A 10 -14.65 -28.62 32.05
CA LEU A 10 -14.80 -28.50 33.50
C LEU A 10 -15.85 -27.43 33.83
N SER A 11 -16.76 -27.81 34.72
CA SER A 11 -17.86 -27.03 35.29
C SER A 11 -17.40 -26.09 36.41
N VAL A 12 -17.97 -24.89 36.48
CA VAL A 12 -18.06 -24.11 37.72
C VAL A 12 -19.53 -23.72 37.94
N ASN A 13 -20.14 -24.29 38.98
CA ASN A 13 -21.44 -23.91 39.51
C ASN A 13 -21.25 -22.87 40.62
N SER A 14 -22.04 -21.79 40.62
CA SER A 14 -22.83 -21.36 41.79
C SER A 14 -23.81 -20.23 41.40
N PRO A 15 -24.91 -20.04 42.16
CA PRO A 15 -26.21 -19.69 41.59
C PRO A 15 -26.74 -18.31 42.02
N LEU A 16 -27.63 -17.73 41.23
CA LEU A 16 -28.73 -16.88 41.72
C LEU A 16 -29.86 -16.88 40.67
N LYS A 17 -30.93 -17.63 40.98
CA LYS A 17 -32.23 -17.59 40.31
C LYS A 17 -33.05 -16.41 40.83
N LYS A 18 -33.74 -15.71 39.92
CA LYS A 18 -35.20 -15.47 39.88
C LYS A 18 -35.49 -14.50 38.73
N GLU A 19 -35.92 -15.04 37.59
CA GLU A 19 -37.34 -15.13 37.18
C GLU A 19 -37.97 -13.77 36.85
N ILE A 20 -37.98 -13.43 35.55
CA ILE A 20 -39.21 -12.99 34.87
C ILE A 20 -39.26 -13.78 33.55
N GLU A 21 -40.17 -14.75 33.51
CA GLU A 21 -40.55 -15.48 32.31
C GLU A 21 -41.31 -14.55 31.36
N SER A 22 -40.75 -14.28 30.18
CA SER A 22 -41.56 -14.00 28.99
C SER A 22 -40.98 -14.82 27.85
N LYS A 23 -41.73 -15.83 27.40
CA LYS A 23 -41.37 -16.69 26.26
C LYS A 23 -40.96 -15.82 25.06
N PRO A 24 -39.74 -16.00 24.49
CA PRO A 24 -39.43 -15.34 23.24
C PRO A 24 -40.29 -16.00 22.15
N LYS A 25 -41.13 -15.20 21.50
CA LYS A 25 -41.75 -15.58 20.23
C LYS A 25 -40.62 -15.98 19.29
N LYS A 26 -40.76 -17.14 18.63
CA LYS A 26 -39.93 -17.51 17.49
C LYS A 26 -40.04 -16.36 16.49
N ASP A 27 -38.98 -15.57 16.38
CA ASP A 27 -38.82 -14.69 15.24
C ASP A 27 -38.64 -15.59 14.04
N ASP A 28 -39.68 -15.63 13.19
CA ASP A 28 -39.57 -16.15 11.84
C ASP A 28 -38.34 -15.51 11.18
N GLU A 29 -37.40 -16.33 10.71
CA GLU A 29 -36.33 -15.92 9.82
C GLU A 29 -36.95 -15.29 8.57
N LYS A 30 -37.19 -13.96 8.64
CA LYS A 30 -37.62 -13.19 7.49
C LYS A 30 -36.47 -13.21 6.48
N LYS A 31 -36.72 -13.88 5.35
CA LYS A 31 -35.92 -13.74 4.12
C LYS A 31 -35.60 -12.25 3.90
N PRO A 32 -34.37 -11.90 3.47
CA PRO A 32 -34.00 -10.50 3.23
C PRO A 32 -35.02 -9.88 2.28
N THR A 33 -35.64 -8.79 2.73
CA THR A 33 -36.68 -8.08 1.97
C THR A 33 -36.05 -7.56 0.69
N GLN A 34 -36.54 -8.02 -0.46
CA GLN A 34 -36.05 -7.59 -1.76
C GLN A 34 -36.30 -6.07 -1.92
N LEU A 35 -35.27 -5.32 -2.31
CA LEU A 35 -35.37 -3.85 -2.49
C LEU A 35 -36.43 -3.50 -3.53
N SER A 36 -37.18 -2.43 -3.29
CA SER A 36 -38.21 -1.90 -4.20
C SER A 36 -38.34 -0.38 -4.07
N LEU A 37 -38.92 0.26 -5.09
CA LEU A 37 -38.94 1.73 -5.20
C LEU A 37 -39.75 2.41 -4.08
N ASP A 38 -40.79 1.77 -3.57
CA ASP A 38 -41.64 2.27 -2.48
C ASP A 38 -40.90 2.41 -1.14
N MET A 39 -39.73 1.79 -1.00
CA MET A 39 -38.86 1.93 0.17
C MET A 39 -38.07 3.26 0.20
N PHE A 40 -38.17 4.07 -0.85
CA PHE A 40 -37.40 5.30 -1.00
C PHE A 40 -38.32 6.51 -1.16
N ASP A 41 -37.95 7.62 -0.53
CA ASP A 41 -38.49 8.95 -0.86
C ASP A 41 -37.60 9.57 -1.93
N VAL A 42 -38.18 9.84 -3.10
CA VAL A 42 -37.45 10.38 -4.25
C VAL A 42 -37.42 11.90 -4.16
N GLY A 43 -36.22 12.46 -4.12
CA GLY A 43 -35.96 13.89 -4.11
C GLY A 43 -35.55 14.43 -5.48
N LYS A 44 -34.72 15.48 -5.46
CA LYS A 44 -34.29 16.19 -6.67
C LYS A 44 -33.41 15.34 -7.59
N PRO A 45 -33.43 15.59 -8.92
CA PRO A 45 -32.44 15.02 -9.82
C PRO A 45 -31.03 15.53 -9.46
N LEU A 46 -30.05 14.64 -9.54
CA LEU A 46 -28.63 14.93 -9.32
C LEU A 46 -27.86 15.05 -10.64
N GLY A 47 -28.28 14.34 -11.67
CA GLY A 47 -27.63 14.37 -12.98
C GLY A 47 -28.29 13.44 -14.00
N GLN A 48 -27.90 13.59 -15.26
CA GLN A 48 -28.34 12.77 -16.38
C GLN A 48 -27.15 11.97 -16.90
N GLY A 49 -27.21 10.64 -16.76
CA GLY A 49 -26.26 9.72 -17.34
C GLY A 49 -26.65 9.28 -18.75
N LYS A 50 -25.76 8.53 -19.40
CA LYS A 50 -25.93 8.03 -20.77
C LYS A 50 -27.20 7.18 -20.98
N PHE A 51 -27.64 6.46 -19.95
CA PHE A 51 -28.73 5.48 -20.04
C PHE A 51 -29.90 5.78 -19.07
N GLY A 52 -29.92 6.98 -18.48
CA GLY A 52 -30.98 7.42 -17.58
C GLY A 52 -30.52 8.43 -16.54
N ASN A 53 -31.32 8.64 -15.51
CA ASN A 53 -31.17 9.76 -14.56
C ASN A 53 -30.73 9.28 -13.18
N VAL A 54 -30.03 10.14 -12.45
CA VAL A 54 -29.66 9.93 -11.05
C VAL A 54 -30.49 10.86 -10.17
N TYR A 55 -31.10 10.33 -9.12
CA TYR A 55 -31.92 11.09 -8.18
C TYR A 55 -31.34 11.00 -6.78
N LEU A 56 -31.47 12.08 -6.00
CA LEU A 56 -31.28 12.05 -4.57
C LEU A 56 -32.45 11.29 -3.97
N VAL A 57 -32.20 10.29 -3.14
CA VAL A 57 -33.28 9.56 -2.47
C VAL A 57 -32.97 9.35 -0.99
N LYS A 58 -34.02 9.12 -0.21
CA LYS A 58 -33.91 8.80 1.21
C LYS A 58 -34.48 7.41 1.45
N TYR A 59 -33.68 6.50 1.99
CA TYR A 59 -34.13 5.16 2.34
C TYR A 59 -34.93 5.20 3.64
N LYS A 60 -36.23 4.95 3.55
CA LYS A 60 -37.21 5.19 4.62
C LYS A 60 -36.88 4.47 5.92
N LYS A 61 -36.40 3.23 5.84
CA LYS A 61 -36.16 2.36 7.01
C LYS A 61 -35.09 2.90 7.96
N TYR A 62 -34.01 3.50 7.42
CA TYR A 62 -32.85 3.94 8.21
C TYR A 62 -32.62 5.45 8.13
N ASP A 63 -33.56 6.19 7.56
CA ASP A 63 -33.44 7.64 7.35
C ASP A 63 -32.19 8.04 6.55
N TYR A 64 -31.68 7.13 5.71
CA TYR A 64 -30.35 7.25 5.10
C TYR A 64 -30.42 7.86 3.70
N VAL A 65 -29.58 8.87 3.43
CA VAL A 65 -29.53 9.56 2.13
C VAL A 65 -28.60 8.82 1.16
N CYS A 66 -29.10 8.52 -0.03
CA CYS A 66 -28.35 7.84 -1.09
C CYS A 66 -28.69 8.42 -2.48
N ALA A 67 -27.99 7.94 -3.50
CA ALA A 67 -28.27 8.26 -4.89
C ALA A 67 -28.92 7.06 -5.59
N LEU A 68 -30.00 7.28 -6.32
CA LEU A 68 -30.69 6.26 -7.10
C LEU A 68 -30.45 6.48 -8.60
N LYS A 69 -29.60 5.65 -9.21
CA LYS A 69 -29.36 5.66 -10.65
C LYS A 69 -30.42 4.78 -11.33
N VAL A 70 -31.25 5.40 -12.17
CA VAL A 70 -32.33 4.73 -12.91
C VAL A 70 -31.88 4.52 -14.34
N ILE A 71 -31.90 3.28 -14.81
CA ILE A 71 -31.40 2.89 -16.13
C ILE A 71 -32.52 2.22 -16.93
N PHE A 72 -32.80 2.69 -18.15
CA PHE A 72 -33.88 2.15 -18.96
C PHE A 72 -33.43 0.92 -19.77
N LYS A 73 -34.07 -0.24 -19.56
CA LYS A 73 -33.72 -1.51 -20.23
C LYS A 73 -33.80 -1.42 -21.76
N ARG A 74 -34.77 -0.66 -22.29
CA ARG A 74 -34.92 -0.43 -23.73
C ARG A 74 -33.72 0.29 -24.35
N GLN A 75 -33.08 1.21 -23.62
CA GLN A 75 -31.89 1.91 -24.10
C GLN A 75 -30.68 0.97 -24.15
N LEU A 76 -30.52 0.11 -23.15
CA LEU A 76 -29.47 -0.92 -23.13
C LEU A 76 -29.61 -1.93 -24.27
N GLN A 77 -30.83 -2.37 -24.58
CA GLN A 77 -31.10 -3.30 -25.68
C GLN A 77 -30.77 -2.67 -27.05
N LYS A 78 -31.14 -1.41 -27.27
CA LYS A 78 -30.83 -0.68 -28.51
C LYS A 78 -29.32 -0.55 -28.74
N CYS A 79 -28.53 -0.46 -27.67
CA CYS A 79 -27.07 -0.35 -27.75
C CYS A 79 -26.33 -1.70 -27.62
N GLY A 80 -27.05 -2.83 -27.45
CA GLY A 80 -26.42 -4.15 -27.26
C GLY A 80 -25.67 -4.32 -25.93
N MET A 81 -25.88 -3.45 -24.93
CA MET A 81 -25.07 -3.36 -23.70
C MET A 81 -25.66 -4.11 -22.49
N GLY A 82 -26.72 -4.90 -22.66
CA GLY A 82 -27.40 -5.58 -21.55
C GLY A 82 -26.50 -6.54 -20.75
N ILE A 83 -25.58 -7.24 -21.42
CA ILE A 83 -24.62 -8.15 -20.77
C ILE A 83 -23.54 -7.37 -20.01
N GLN A 84 -23.09 -6.24 -20.56
CA GLN A 84 -22.08 -5.38 -19.94
C GLN A 84 -22.59 -4.75 -18.65
N MET A 85 -23.86 -4.34 -18.61
CA MET A 85 -24.51 -3.78 -17.42
C MET A 85 -24.55 -4.77 -16.25
N LYS A 86 -24.90 -6.05 -16.51
CA LYS A 86 -24.91 -7.07 -15.45
C LYS A 86 -23.52 -7.30 -14.87
N ARG A 87 -22.50 -7.32 -15.73
CA ARG A 87 -21.09 -7.42 -15.29
C ARG A 87 -20.65 -6.21 -14.47
N GLU A 88 -21.05 -4.99 -14.84
CA GLU A 88 -20.77 -3.78 -14.06
C GLU A 88 -21.37 -3.86 -12.66
N ILE A 89 -22.64 -4.26 -12.55
CA ILE A 89 -23.34 -4.44 -11.27
C ILE A 89 -22.65 -5.53 -10.43
N GLU A 90 -22.35 -6.68 -11.04
CA GLU A 90 -21.64 -7.77 -10.37
C GLU A 90 -20.27 -7.32 -9.88
N LEU A 91 -19.45 -6.68 -10.73
CA LEU A 91 -18.13 -6.19 -10.34
C LEU A 91 -18.21 -5.18 -9.21
N GLN A 92 -19.00 -4.10 -9.38
CA GLN A 92 -19.10 -3.04 -8.39
C GLN A 92 -19.68 -3.55 -7.06
N SER A 93 -20.55 -4.56 -7.08
CA SER A 93 -21.08 -5.18 -5.85
C SER A 93 -20.01 -5.87 -4.99
N HIS A 94 -18.93 -6.36 -5.60
CA HIS A 94 -17.81 -7.00 -4.91
C HIS A 94 -16.69 -6.02 -4.50
N LEU A 95 -16.70 -4.79 -5.01
CA LEU A 95 -15.71 -3.79 -4.64
C LEU A 95 -16.07 -3.15 -3.28
N ASN A 96 -15.09 -3.13 -2.38
CA ASN A 96 -15.24 -2.54 -1.05
C ASN A 96 -13.96 -1.80 -0.64
N HIS A 97 -13.88 -0.52 -0.98
CA HIS A 97 -12.76 0.34 -0.67
C HIS A 97 -13.27 1.76 -0.33
N PRO A 98 -12.68 2.48 0.65
CA PRO A 98 -13.11 3.82 1.03
C PRO A 98 -13.14 4.81 -0.14
N ASN A 99 -12.25 4.64 -1.12
CA ASN A 99 -12.14 5.50 -2.31
C ASN A 99 -12.85 4.99 -3.56
N ILE A 100 -13.74 4.00 -3.44
CA ILE A 100 -14.60 3.52 -4.53
C ILE A 100 -16.06 3.79 -4.17
N LEU A 101 -16.83 4.28 -5.14
CA LEU A 101 -18.24 4.59 -4.96
C LEU A 101 -19.03 3.32 -4.61
N LYS A 102 -19.61 3.27 -3.41
CA LYS A 102 -20.30 2.08 -2.94
C LYS A 102 -21.62 1.85 -3.68
N LEU A 103 -21.81 0.62 -4.17
CA LEU A 103 -23.12 0.09 -4.56
C LEU A 103 -23.73 -0.65 -3.35
N PHE A 104 -24.76 -0.09 -2.74
CA PHE A 104 -25.45 -0.71 -1.60
C PHE A 104 -26.35 -1.86 -2.02
N GLY A 105 -26.87 -1.79 -3.25
CA GLY A 105 -27.73 -2.82 -3.81
C GLY A 105 -28.39 -2.35 -5.10
N PHE A 106 -29.13 -3.24 -5.73
CA PHE A 106 -29.88 -2.94 -6.94
C PHE A 106 -31.22 -3.68 -6.93
N PHE A 107 -32.15 -3.19 -7.74
CA PHE A 107 -33.41 -3.86 -8.05
C PHE A 107 -33.86 -3.50 -9.46
N GLU A 108 -34.88 -4.19 -9.97
CA GLU A 108 -35.40 -3.94 -11.31
C GLU A 108 -36.93 -4.02 -11.34
N ASP A 109 -37.52 -3.32 -12.31
CA ASP A 109 -38.90 -3.53 -12.73
C ASP A 109 -38.92 -4.03 -14.19
N LYS A 110 -40.10 -4.13 -14.80
CA LYS A 110 -40.25 -4.58 -16.20
C LYS A 110 -39.41 -3.78 -17.19
N ASN A 111 -39.18 -2.49 -16.93
CA ASN A 111 -38.63 -1.53 -17.88
C ASN A 111 -37.30 -0.91 -17.44
N ARG A 112 -36.94 -0.99 -16.15
CA ARG A 112 -35.85 -0.21 -15.55
C ARG A 112 -35.01 -1.05 -14.58
N TRP A 113 -33.73 -0.72 -14.52
CA TRP A 113 -32.83 -1.09 -13.43
C TRP A 113 -32.64 0.10 -12.50
N PHE A 114 -32.47 -0.17 -11.21
CA PHE A 114 -32.27 0.81 -10.16
C PHE A 114 -31.03 0.42 -9.35
N LEU A 115 -30.03 1.30 -9.31
CA LEU A 115 -28.83 1.12 -8.50
C LEU A 115 -28.86 2.09 -7.33
N VAL A 116 -28.71 1.56 -6.11
CA VAL A 116 -28.66 2.33 -4.88
C VAL A 116 -27.19 2.58 -4.54
N LEU A 117 -26.75 3.82 -4.74
CA LEU A 117 -25.35 4.23 -4.67
C LEU A 117 -25.11 5.17 -3.48
N GLU A 118 -23.86 5.23 -3.03
CA GLU A 118 -23.39 6.26 -2.11
C GLU A 118 -23.63 7.67 -2.68
N TYR A 119 -24.15 8.57 -1.84
CA TYR A 119 -24.39 9.96 -2.24
C TYR A 119 -23.15 10.83 -2.07
N CYS A 120 -22.63 11.35 -3.18
CA CYS A 120 -21.50 12.27 -3.20
C CYS A 120 -21.98 13.73 -3.31
N LYS A 121 -22.07 14.42 -2.17
CA LYS A 121 -22.67 15.77 -2.07
C LYS A 121 -21.97 16.82 -2.93
N LYS A 122 -20.64 16.76 -3.07
CA LYS A 122 -19.85 17.73 -3.84
C LYS A 122 -19.85 17.44 -5.34
N GLY A 123 -20.46 16.33 -5.78
CA GLY A 123 -20.60 15.99 -7.19
C GLY A 123 -19.31 15.46 -7.81
N GLU A 124 -19.17 15.67 -9.11
CA GLU A 124 -18.02 15.23 -9.91
C GLU A 124 -16.79 16.12 -9.66
N LEU A 125 -15.59 15.52 -9.68
CA LEU A 125 -14.34 16.24 -9.59
C LEU A 125 -14.16 17.20 -10.78
N TYR A 126 -14.69 16.84 -11.96
CA TYR A 126 -14.74 17.71 -13.13
C TYR A 126 -15.42 19.05 -12.83
N GLY A 127 -16.60 19.03 -12.21
CA GLY A 127 -17.33 20.24 -11.85
C GLY A 127 -16.54 21.14 -10.88
N LEU A 128 -15.83 20.53 -9.93
CA LEU A 128 -14.94 21.26 -9.02
C LEU A 128 -13.72 21.86 -9.74
N LEU A 129 -13.17 21.16 -10.73
CA LEU A 129 -12.05 21.64 -11.53
C LEU A 129 -12.48 22.84 -12.38
N GLN A 130 -13.61 22.73 -13.08
CA GLN A 130 -14.16 23.81 -13.91
C GLN A 130 -14.41 25.09 -13.09
N GLN A 131 -14.91 24.95 -11.86
CA GLN A 131 -15.11 26.10 -10.95
C GLN A 131 -13.79 26.73 -10.48
N ALA A 132 -12.74 25.94 -10.32
CA ALA A 132 -11.43 26.43 -9.86
C ALA A 132 -10.53 26.90 -11.02
N GLY A 133 -10.84 26.51 -12.26
CA GLY A 133 -9.95 26.62 -13.42
C GLY A 133 -8.84 25.57 -13.37
N ARG A 134 -8.06 25.54 -12.28
CA ARG A 134 -7.08 24.48 -11.97
C ARG A 134 -6.93 24.32 -10.46
N PHE A 135 -6.39 23.20 -10.01
CA PHE A 135 -6.01 23.01 -8.61
C PHE A 135 -4.53 23.34 -8.39
N ASP A 136 -4.22 23.79 -7.17
CA ASP A 136 -2.83 23.77 -6.70
C ASP A 136 -2.33 22.32 -6.56
N GLU A 137 -1.02 22.12 -6.66
CA GLU A 137 -0.42 20.79 -6.64
C GLU A 137 -0.72 20.01 -5.35
N ARG A 138 -0.91 20.69 -4.21
CA ARG A 138 -1.24 20.04 -2.95
C ARG A 138 -2.65 19.47 -2.97
N ARG A 139 -3.62 20.21 -3.50
CA ARG A 139 -5.00 19.76 -3.68
C ARG A 139 -5.07 18.65 -4.73
N ALA A 140 -4.39 18.80 -5.86
CA ALA A 140 -4.30 17.76 -6.89
C ALA A 140 -3.70 16.46 -6.30
N ALA A 141 -2.58 16.56 -5.58
CA ALA A 141 -1.92 15.40 -4.95
C ALA A 141 -2.83 14.66 -3.96
N ARG A 142 -3.69 15.35 -3.20
CA ARG A 142 -4.68 14.69 -2.32
C ARG A 142 -5.66 13.82 -3.11
N TYR A 143 -6.21 14.34 -4.21
CA TYR A 143 -7.13 13.58 -5.06
C TYR A 143 -6.40 12.44 -5.77
N ILE A 144 -5.23 12.70 -6.35
CA ILE A 144 -4.41 11.68 -7.03
C ILE A 144 -4.00 10.55 -6.09
N LYS A 145 -3.62 10.85 -4.84
CA LYS A 145 -3.30 9.82 -3.84
C LYS A 145 -4.49 8.89 -3.61
N ALA A 146 -5.66 9.45 -3.32
CA ALA A 146 -6.86 8.65 -3.05
C ALA A 146 -7.35 7.87 -4.28
N THR A 147 -7.21 8.44 -5.47
CA THR A 147 -7.47 7.74 -6.75
C THR A 147 -6.48 6.60 -6.95
N THR A 148 -5.20 6.80 -6.66
CA THR A 148 -4.16 5.75 -6.74
C THR A 148 -4.48 4.60 -5.79
N GLU A 149 -4.92 4.88 -4.56
CA GLU A 149 -5.35 3.86 -3.60
C GLU A 149 -6.54 3.04 -4.12
N ALA A 150 -7.53 3.69 -4.75
CA ALA A 150 -8.63 2.99 -5.42
C ALA A 150 -8.17 2.09 -6.58
N LEU A 151 -7.30 2.61 -7.46
CA LEU A 151 -6.78 1.85 -8.60
C LEU A 151 -5.92 0.65 -8.17
N LYS A 152 -5.12 0.80 -7.11
CA LYS A 152 -4.36 -0.29 -6.51
C LYS A 152 -5.29 -1.40 -6.04
N TYR A 153 -6.34 -1.06 -5.30
CA TYR A 153 -7.35 -2.03 -4.88
C TYR A 153 -8.04 -2.70 -6.07
N CYS A 154 -8.38 -1.95 -7.12
CA CYS A 154 -8.93 -2.54 -8.35
C CYS A 154 -7.96 -3.56 -8.96
N GLN A 155 -6.67 -3.24 -9.04
CA GLN A 155 -5.65 -4.15 -9.55
C GLN A 155 -5.52 -5.42 -8.69
N GLU A 156 -5.56 -5.32 -7.37
CA GLU A 156 -5.58 -6.47 -6.44
C GLU A 156 -6.81 -7.37 -6.67
N MET A 157 -7.93 -6.77 -7.08
CA MET A 157 -9.17 -7.46 -7.46
C MET A 157 -9.20 -7.88 -8.95
N ASN A 158 -8.04 -7.87 -9.64
CA ASN A 158 -7.89 -8.16 -11.07
C ASN A 158 -8.83 -7.35 -11.98
N CYS A 159 -9.14 -6.11 -11.57
CA CYS A 159 -10.02 -5.19 -12.25
C CYS A 159 -9.23 -4.02 -12.84
N ILE A 160 -9.40 -3.78 -14.14
CA ILE A 160 -8.85 -2.60 -14.82
C ILE A 160 -9.99 -1.62 -15.06
N HIS A 161 -9.82 -0.35 -14.68
CA HIS A 161 -10.88 0.66 -14.75
C HIS A 161 -11.20 1.08 -16.21
N ARG A 162 -10.16 1.48 -16.96
CA ARG A 162 -10.16 1.84 -18.40
C ARG A 162 -10.82 3.15 -18.83
N ASP A 163 -11.54 3.84 -17.95
CA ASP A 163 -12.13 5.17 -18.24
C ASP A 163 -11.88 6.14 -17.09
N LEU A 164 -10.64 6.20 -16.59
CA LEU A 164 -10.29 7.14 -15.51
C LEU A 164 -10.23 8.57 -16.06
N LYS A 165 -11.06 9.46 -15.49
CA LYS A 165 -11.19 10.88 -15.83
C LYS A 165 -11.95 11.64 -14.74
N PRO A 166 -11.89 12.98 -14.66
CA PRO A 166 -12.51 13.76 -13.59
C PRO A 166 -14.02 13.56 -13.44
N GLU A 167 -14.74 13.26 -14.52
CA GLU A 167 -16.19 12.99 -14.52
C GLU A 167 -16.55 11.69 -13.81
N ASN A 168 -15.62 10.72 -13.82
CA ASN A 168 -15.79 9.42 -13.18
C ASN A 168 -15.24 9.40 -11.74
N ILE A 169 -14.87 10.56 -11.19
CA ILE A 169 -14.39 10.71 -9.81
C ILE A 169 -15.39 11.59 -9.07
N MET A 170 -16.08 11.03 -8.08
CA MET A 170 -17.07 11.73 -7.27
C MET A 170 -16.44 12.19 -5.95
N ILE A 171 -16.88 13.33 -5.43
CA ILE A 171 -16.43 13.86 -4.14
C ILE A 171 -17.59 13.87 -3.14
N ASP A 172 -17.37 13.23 -2.00
CA ASP A 172 -18.36 13.15 -0.94
C ASP A 172 -18.47 14.43 -0.08
N HIS A 173 -19.29 14.39 0.96
CA HIS A 173 -19.50 15.51 1.87
C HIS A 173 -18.24 15.87 2.70
N ASN A 174 -17.29 14.95 2.85
CA ASN A 174 -16.04 15.08 3.62
C ASN A 174 -14.82 15.36 2.73
N ASP A 175 -15.01 15.77 1.47
CA ASP A 175 -13.92 15.97 0.50
C ASP A 175 -13.16 14.68 0.13
N GLN A 176 -13.77 13.51 0.31
CA GLN A 176 -13.15 12.23 -0.04
C GLN A 176 -13.47 11.83 -1.47
N VAL A 177 -12.47 11.26 -2.14
CA VAL A 177 -12.58 10.69 -3.49
C VAL A 177 -13.38 9.40 -3.47
N LYS A 178 -14.27 9.25 -4.43
CA LYS A 178 -15.02 8.04 -4.76
C LYS A 178 -14.91 7.76 -6.26
N LEU A 179 -14.04 6.84 -6.66
CA LEU A 179 -13.94 6.37 -8.04
C LEU A 179 -15.24 5.66 -8.42
N ALA A 180 -15.84 6.08 -9.54
CA ALA A 180 -17.14 5.66 -10.02
C ALA A 180 -17.06 5.20 -11.48
N ASP A 181 -18.18 4.65 -11.99
CA ASP A 181 -18.37 4.22 -13.38
C ASP A 181 -17.41 3.13 -13.88
N PHE A 182 -17.64 1.91 -13.37
CA PHE A 182 -16.95 0.69 -13.82
C PHE A 182 -17.55 0.11 -15.12
N GLY A 183 -18.32 0.90 -15.88
CA GLY A 183 -19.00 0.46 -17.09
C GLY A 183 -18.06 -0.02 -18.20
N TRP A 184 -16.81 0.47 -18.20
CA TRP A 184 -15.74 -0.02 -19.08
C TRP A 184 -14.80 -0.99 -18.37
N SER A 185 -15.01 -1.32 -17.11
CA SER A 185 -14.06 -2.16 -16.39
C SER A 185 -14.14 -3.62 -16.81
N VAL A 186 -13.03 -4.34 -16.68
CA VAL A 186 -12.93 -5.76 -17.00
C VAL A 186 -12.19 -6.50 -15.90
N HIS A 187 -12.67 -7.70 -15.58
CA HIS A 187 -11.95 -8.66 -14.75
C HIS A 187 -11.06 -9.51 -15.66
N THR A 188 -9.73 -9.31 -15.63
CA THR A 188 -8.83 -10.07 -16.51
C THR A 188 -7.38 -10.01 -16.05
N ASN A 189 -6.68 -11.14 -16.18
CA ASN A 189 -5.24 -11.27 -16.00
C ASN A 189 -4.47 -11.29 -17.34
N THR A 190 -5.16 -11.06 -18.46
CA THR A 190 -4.62 -11.20 -19.82
C THR A 190 -4.69 -9.91 -20.63
N LYS A 191 -3.79 -9.79 -21.61
CA LYS A 191 -3.68 -8.65 -22.53
C LYS A 191 -4.91 -8.51 -23.43
N ARG A 192 -5.26 -7.27 -23.82
CA ARG A 192 -6.51 -6.93 -24.54
C ARG A 192 -6.25 -6.03 -25.76
N ASN A 193 -7.10 -6.07 -26.78
CA ASN A 193 -7.00 -5.27 -28.01
C ASN A 193 -8.27 -4.43 -28.30
N THR A 194 -9.14 -4.20 -27.30
CA THR A 194 -10.40 -3.47 -27.50
C THR A 194 -10.17 -1.96 -27.44
N TYR A 195 -10.62 -1.22 -28.45
CA TYR A 195 -10.61 0.25 -28.46
C TYR A 195 -11.66 0.80 -27.48
N CYS A 196 -11.23 1.50 -26.43
CA CYS A 196 -12.09 2.11 -25.41
C CYS A 196 -11.41 3.31 -24.72
N GLY A 197 -12.21 4.16 -24.06
CA GLY A 197 -11.74 5.34 -23.32
C GLY A 197 -12.15 6.67 -23.96
N THR A 198 -11.97 7.75 -23.21
CA THR A 198 -12.20 9.13 -23.68
C THR A 198 -10.99 9.62 -24.48
N LEU A 199 -11.21 10.35 -25.59
CA LEU A 199 -10.17 10.68 -26.59
C LEU A 199 -8.90 11.28 -25.97
N ASP A 200 -9.05 12.23 -25.06
CA ASP A 200 -7.93 12.95 -24.42
C ASP A 200 -7.14 12.10 -23.42
N TYR A 201 -7.70 10.94 -23.04
CA TYR A 201 -7.14 9.99 -22.09
C TYR A 201 -6.56 8.73 -22.75
N LEU A 202 -6.64 8.61 -24.08
CA LEU A 202 -6.13 7.44 -24.79
C LEU A 202 -4.61 7.35 -24.69
N CYS A 203 -4.11 6.16 -24.37
CA CYS A 203 -2.70 5.83 -24.39
C CYS A 203 -2.21 5.39 -25.80
N PRO A 204 -0.89 5.43 -26.07
CA PRO A 204 -0.34 5.11 -27.38
C PRO A 204 -0.70 3.71 -27.89
N GLU A 205 -0.71 2.71 -27.02
CA GLU A 205 -1.05 1.33 -27.37
C GLU A 205 -2.51 1.15 -27.77
N ILE A 206 -3.45 1.94 -27.21
CA ILE A 206 -4.84 1.93 -27.67
C ILE A 206 -4.95 2.64 -29.03
N VAL A 207 -4.28 3.78 -29.21
CA VAL A 207 -4.26 4.52 -30.49
C VAL A 207 -3.62 3.71 -31.62
N LEU A 208 -2.66 2.86 -31.29
CA LEU A 208 -1.96 1.97 -32.24
C LEU A 208 -2.59 0.57 -32.33
N GLU A 209 -3.76 0.35 -31.73
CA GLU A 209 -4.48 -0.93 -31.74
C GLU A 209 -3.64 -2.13 -31.26
N LYS A 210 -2.72 -1.88 -30.33
CA LYS A 210 -1.86 -2.88 -29.71
C LYS A 210 -2.54 -3.54 -28.51
N TYR A 211 -1.98 -4.66 -28.10
CA TYR A 211 -2.37 -5.32 -26.87
C TYR A 211 -1.94 -4.52 -25.63
N TYR A 212 -2.84 -4.34 -24.67
CA TYR A 212 -2.62 -3.58 -23.43
C TYR A 212 -3.02 -4.37 -22.17
N ASP A 213 -2.52 -3.93 -21.01
CA ASP A 213 -2.83 -4.47 -19.68
C ASP A 213 -3.24 -3.34 -18.70
N GLY A 214 -3.17 -3.56 -17.39
CA GLY A 214 -3.55 -2.56 -16.37
C GLY A 214 -2.72 -1.27 -16.39
N SER A 215 -1.59 -1.22 -17.10
CA SER A 215 -0.75 -0.02 -17.26
C SER A 215 -1.47 1.15 -17.95
N ILE A 216 -2.63 0.92 -18.57
CA ILE A 216 -3.44 2.00 -19.15
C ILE A 216 -4.00 2.95 -18.07
N ASP A 217 -4.37 2.43 -16.89
CA ASP A 217 -4.91 3.26 -15.81
C ASP A 217 -3.84 4.21 -15.25
N GLN A 218 -2.55 3.85 -15.38
CA GLN A 218 -1.42 4.70 -14.98
C GLN A 218 -1.19 5.84 -15.97
N TRP A 219 -1.31 5.57 -17.27
CA TRP A 219 -1.30 6.64 -18.26
C TRP A 219 -2.43 7.62 -17.97
N CYS A 220 -3.64 7.13 -17.75
CA CYS A 220 -4.79 7.96 -17.41
C CYS A 220 -4.57 8.72 -16.09
N LEU A 221 -3.90 8.14 -15.10
CA LEU A 221 -3.54 8.82 -13.85
C LEU A 221 -2.56 9.98 -14.10
N GLY A 222 -1.61 9.81 -15.02
CA GLY A 222 -0.71 10.87 -15.46
C GLY A 222 -1.43 12.01 -16.17
N VAL A 223 -2.32 11.66 -17.12
CA VAL A 223 -3.19 12.61 -17.83
C VAL A 223 -4.08 13.36 -16.85
N LEU A 224 -4.72 12.66 -15.92
CA LEU A 224 -5.54 13.23 -14.85
C LEU A 224 -4.72 14.19 -13.98
N THR A 225 -3.52 13.81 -13.55
CA THR A 225 -2.67 14.66 -12.72
C THR A 225 -2.31 15.96 -13.45
N PHE A 226 -1.97 15.86 -14.74
CA PHE A 226 -1.74 17.03 -15.57
C PHE A 226 -2.99 17.91 -15.61
N GLU A 227 -4.15 17.37 -15.98
CA GLU A 227 -5.40 18.13 -16.09
C GLU A 227 -5.81 18.79 -14.78
N LEU A 228 -5.67 18.12 -13.63
CA LEU A 228 -5.97 18.73 -12.34
C LEU A 228 -5.08 19.94 -12.04
N CYS A 229 -3.81 19.89 -12.44
CA CYS A 229 -2.83 20.95 -12.18
C CYS A 229 -2.84 22.06 -13.24
N THR A 230 -3.37 21.81 -14.44
CA THR A 230 -3.36 22.77 -15.57
C THR A 230 -4.74 23.28 -15.96
N GLY A 231 -5.80 22.55 -15.64
CA GLY A 231 -7.17 22.79 -16.07
C GLY A 231 -7.54 22.10 -17.39
N GLU A 232 -6.56 21.59 -18.15
CA GLU A 232 -6.76 21.01 -19.47
C GLU A 232 -5.87 19.76 -19.68
N PRO A 233 -6.35 18.70 -20.37
CA PRO A 233 -5.55 17.54 -20.70
C PRO A 233 -4.29 17.86 -21.52
N PRO A 234 -3.17 17.11 -21.35
CA PRO A 234 -1.89 17.39 -21.99
C PRO A 234 -1.90 17.29 -23.53
N PHE A 235 -2.82 16.50 -24.09
CA PHE A 235 -2.87 16.23 -25.53
C PHE A 235 -4.02 16.93 -26.25
N GLN A 236 -4.83 17.71 -25.54
CA GLN A 236 -6.00 18.40 -26.09
C GLN A 236 -5.60 19.21 -27.34
N SER A 237 -6.41 19.08 -28.40
CA SER A 237 -6.20 19.73 -29.69
C SER A 237 -7.53 19.93 -30.41
N ASN A 238 -7.53 20.72 -31.48
CA ASN A 238 -8.75 21.06 -32.24
C ASN A 238 -9.26 19.91 -33.11
N SER A 239 -8.42 18.91 -33.42
CA SER A 239 -8.82 17.75 -34.22
C SER A 239 -8.40 16.43 -33.57
N ARG A 240 -9.23 15.40 -33.77
CA ARG A 240 -8.96 14.03 -33.33
C ARG A 240 -7.63 13.50 -33.85
N GLU A 241 -7.27 13.84 -35.09
CA GLU A 241 -6.02 13.44 -35.73
C GLU A 241 -4.80 14.06 -35.05
N GLU A 242 -4.89 15.33 -34.64
CA GLU A 242 -3.84 16.01 -33.89
C GLU A 242 -3.65 15.42 -32.50
N VAL A 243 -4.74 15.16 -31.77
CA VAL A 243 -4.67 14.48 -30.46
C VAL A 243 -3.96 13.13 -30.62
N MET A 244 -4.40 12.30 -31.58
CA MET A 244 -3.75 11.01 -31.85
C MET A 244 -2.28 11.15 -32.27
N LYS A 245 -1.93 12.19 -33.02
CA LYS A 245 -0.53 12.46 -33.39
C LYS A 245 0.30 12.86 -32.17
N LYS A 246 -0.23 13.69 -31.27
CA LYS A 246 0.45 14.07 -30.02
C LYS A 246 0.62 12.86 -29.11
N VAL A 247 -0.42 12.04 -28.92
CA VAL A 247 -0.36 10.80 -28.12
C VAL A 247 0.68 9.83 -28.67
N ARG A 248 0.68 9.56 -29.99
CA ARG A 248 1.66 8.65 -30.62
C ARG A 248 3.10 9.07 -30.42
N ASN A 249 3.36 10.37 -30.37
CA ASN A 249 4.70 10.93 -30.18
C ASN A 249 4.98 11.36 -28.73
N VAL A 250 4.02 11.12 -27.81
CA VAL A 250 4.06 11.58 -26.41
C VAL A 250 4.45 13.07 -26.32
N LYS A 251 3.83 13.90 -27.17
CA LYS A 251 4.19 15.31 -27.33
C LYS A 251 3.23 16.22 -26.57
N TYR A 252 3.71 16.78 -25.47
CA TYR A 252 3.03 17.79 -24.65
C TYR A 252 4.09 18.67 -23.96
N SER A 253 3.69 19.81 -23.40
CA SER A 253 4.59 20.74 -22.72
C SER A 253 4.02 21.15 -21.36
N PHE A 254 4.88 21.26 -20.36
CA PHE A 254 4.47 21.72 -19.05
C PHE A 254 4.44 23.25 -18.96
N PRO A 255 3.42 23.83 -18.32
CA PRO A 255 3.48 25.22 -17.90
C PRO A 255 4.65 25.49 -16.95
N SER A 256 5.19 26.71 -16.99
CA SER A 256 6.35 27.11 -16.17
C SER A 256 6.09 27.08 -14.67
N TYR A 257 4.82 27.26 -14.26
CA TYR A 257 4.43 27.32 -12.85
C TYR A 257 4.39 25.97 -12.14
N LEU A 258 4.49 24.85 -12.86
CA LEU A 258 4.54 23.53 -12.22
C LEU A 258 5.93 23.25 -11.65
N THR A 259 5.98 22.63 -10.48
CA THR A 259 7.23 22.20 -9.84
C THR A 259 7.91 21.09 -10.62
N ASN A 260 9.22 20.94 -10.43
CA ASN A 260 9.96 19.83 -11.05
C ASN A 260 9.48 18.47 -10.57
N ASP A 261 9.07 18.36 -9.30
CA ASP A 261 8.54 17.13 -8.73
C ASP A 261 7.21 16.72 -9.39
N CYS A 262 6.30 17.68 -9.61
CA CYS A 262 5.05 17.42 -10.33
C CYS A 262 5.31 17.00 -11.78
N LYS A 263 6.22 17.68 -12.48
CA LYS A 263 6.63 17.33 -13.86
C LYS A 263 7.24 15.93 -13.92
N ASP A 264 8.12 15.59 -12.98
CA ASP A 264 8.75 14.27 -12.89
C ASP A 264 7.71 13.16 -12.65
N PHE A 265 6.79 13.36 -11.71
CA PHE A 265 5.69 12.42 -11.46
C PHE A 265 4.84 12.17 -12.70
N ILE A 266 4.42 13.23 -13.40
CA ILE A 266 3.63 13.12 -14.64
C ILE A 266 4.44 12.42 -15.74
N ASN A 267 5.71 12.80 -15.94
CA ASN A 267 6.58 12.17 -16.93
C ASN A 267 6.74 10.67 -16.67
N LYS A 268 6.89 10.24 -15.43
CA LYS A 268 7.01 8.81 -15.07
C LYS A 268 5.72 8.01 -15.35
N LEU A 269 4.56 8.64 -15.38
CA LEU A 269 3.28 8.00 -15.71
C LEU A 269 2.95 8.04 -17.21
N ILE A 270 3.23 9.17 -17.88
CA ILE A 270 2.97 9.38 -19.31
C ILE A 270 4.20 8.92 -20.12
N GLN A 271 4.43 7.61 -20.15
CA GLN A 271 5.48 6.97 -20.95
C GLN A 271 4.89 6.24 -22.17
N TYR A 272 5.60 6.34 -23.30
CA TYR A 272 5.23 5.63 -24.54
C TYR A 272 5.22 4.11 -24.33
N ASP A 273 6.28 3.60 -23.72
CA ASP A 273 6.42 2.19 -23.36
C ASP A 273 5.65 1.91 -22.06
N PRO A 274 4.60 1.07 -22.08
CA PRO A 274 3.82 0.78 -20.89
C PRO A 274 4.63 0.16 -19.75
N SER A 275 5.73 -0.55 -20.06
CA SER A 275 6.61 -1.16 -19.05
C SER A 275 7.46 -0.14 -18.28
N LYS A 276 7.64 1.05 -18.86
CA LYS A 276 8.37 2.18 -18.24
C LYS A 276 7.47 3.10 -17.43
N ARG A 277 6.15 2.95 -17.53
CA ARG A 277 5.22 3.69 -16.67
C ARG A 277 5.48 3.29 -15.23
N MET A 278 5.35 4.25 -14.33
CA MET A 278 5.61 4.08 -12.92
C MET A 278 4.72 2.97 -12.32
N ILE A 279 5.24 1.74 -12.29
CA ILE A 279 4.72 0.62 -11.50
C ILE A 279 5.77 0.27 -10.46
N MET A 280 6.03 1.20 -9.54
CA MET A 280 7.08 1.00 -8.54
C MET A 280 6.84 -0.30 -7.76
N GLU A 281 5.58 -0.63 -7.46
CA GLU A 281 5.20 -1.89 -6.81
C GLU A 281 5.55 -3.13 -7.64
N LYS A 282 5.19 -3.20 -8.92
CA LYS A 282 5.43 -4.39 -9.75
C LYS A 282 6.90 -4.53 -10.14
N GLN A 283 7.58 -3.41 -10.37
CA GLN A 283 9.02 -3.40 -10.62
C GLN A 283 9.76 -3.91 -9.37
N TRP A 284 9.38 -3.44 -8.18
CA TRP A 284 9.96 -3.90 -6.92
C TRP A 284 9.57 -5.32 -6.57
N GLU A 285 8.34 -5.73 -6.87
CA GLU A 285 7.91 -7.11 -6.71
C GLU A 285 8.75 -8.05 -7.58
N ASN A 286 8.91 -7.72 -8.87
CA ASN A 286 9.78 -8.49 -9.76
C ASN A 286 11.24 -8.49 -9.29
N TYR A 287 11.74 -7.35 -8.81
CA TYR A 287 13.08 -7.25 -8.24
C TYR A 287 13.23 -8.16 -7.01
N GLN A 288 12.29 -8.13 -6.07
CA GLN A 288 12.31 -8.99 -4.88
C GLN A 288 12.23 -10.47 -5.25
N ILE A 289 11.36 -10.85 -6.19
CA ILE A 289 11.24 -12.25 -6.67
C ILE A 289 12.52 -12.73 -7.34
N LEU A 290 13.17 -11.87 -8.12
CA LEU A 290 14.41 -12.19 -8.80
C LEU A 290 15.54 -12.39 -7.79
N HIS A 291 15.72 -11.42 -6.89
CA HIS A 291 16.84 -11.37 -5.96
C HIS A 291 16.64 -12.17 -4.68
N SER A 292 15.41 -12.56 -4.33
CA SER A 292 15.18 -13.48 -3.20
C SER A 292 15.84 -14.84 -3.41
N LYS A 293 16.13 -15.20 -4.68
CA LYS A 293 16.85 -16.42 -5.05
C LYS A 293 18.35 -16.32 -4.79
N ASP A 294 18.90 -15.11 -4.70
CA ASP A 294 20.31 -14.85 -4.42
C ASP A 294 20.61 -14.85 -2.92
N VAL A 295 19.58 -15.00 -2.08
CA VAL A 295 19.71 -14.97 -0.63
C VAL A 295 20.27 -16.28 -0.11
N ILE A 296 21.34 -16.19 0.67
CA ILE A 296 21.98 -17.32 1.35
C ILE A 296 21.60 -17.26 2.83
N LEU A 297 20.97 -18.33 3.35
CA LEU A 297 20.54 -18.41 4.75
C LEU A 297 21.47 -19.30 5.60
N GLU A 298 22.65 -19.56 5.08
CA GLU A 298 23.69 -20.36 5.71
C GLU A 298 24.87 -19.47 6.09
N ASP A 299 25.66 -19.94 7.04
CA ASP A 299 26.85 -19.24 7.50
C ASP A 299 27.94 -19.29 6.42
N SER A 300 28.28 -18.11 5.89
CA SER A 300 29.29 -17.99 4.84
C SER A 300 30.73 -18.05 5.36
N HIS A 301 30.94 -17.89 6.67
CA HIS A 301 32.25 -17.84 7.33
C HIS A 301 32.15 -18.41 8.75
N ASP A 302 33.30 -18.67 9.38
CA ASP A 302 33.35 -19.03 10.79
C ASP A 302 33.09 -17.80 11.67
N TRP A 303 31.97 -17.81 12.39
CA TRP A 303 31.51 -16.70 13.21
C TRP A 303 32.18 -16.71 14.58
N THR A 304 33.48 -16.42 14.59
CA THR A 304 34.16 -15.97 15.80
C THR A 304 33.89 -14.47 15.96
N LEU A 305 33.32 -14.07 17.10
CA LEU A 305 33.08 -12.65 17.43
C LEU A 305 34.43 -11.94 17.65
N ASN A 306 35.12 -11.63 16.56
CA ASN A 306 36.37 -10.90 16.55
C ASN A 306 36.07 -9.41 16.65
N THR A 307 36.07 -8.91 17.88
CA THR A 307 36.23 -7.52 18.33
C THR A 307 35.26 -6.44 17.84
N LEU A 308 34.49 -6.57 16.75
CA LEU A 308 33.76 -5.43 16.18
C LEU A 308 32.26 -5.72 15.91
N LEU A 309 31.37 -4.95 16.53
CA LEU A 309 29.92 -4.94 16.31
C LEU A 309 29.52 -3.78 15.40
N ARG A 310 28.49 -3.93 14.55
CA ARG A 310 28.12 -2.88 13.59
C ARG A 310 26.60 -2.76 13.40
N GLY A 311 26.12 -1.53 13.25
CA GLY A 311 24.68 -1.24 13.16
C GLY A 311 24.39 -0.16 12.13
N LEU A 312 23.36 -0.42 11.31
CA LEU A 312 22.80 0.50 10.35
C LEU A 312 21.40 0.93 10.79
N ASP A 313 21.19 2.25 10.79
CA ASP A 313 19.88 2.86 10.99
C ASP A 313 19.69 4.03 10.01
N ILE A 314 18.43 4.34 9.72
CA ILE A 314 18.05 5.54 8.98
C ILE A 314 16.86 6.21 9.65
N SER A 315 17.01 7.52 9.91
CA SER A 315 15.93 8.33 10.47
C SER A 315 15.45 9.37 9.47
N PHE A 316 14.14 9.61 9.47
CA PHE A 316 13.47 10.53 8.55
C PHE A 316 13.02 11.80 9.25
N SER A 317 13.08 12.94 8.54
CA SER A 317 12.52 14.20 9.01
C SER A 317 10.99 14.11 9.10
N THR A 318 10.42 14.70 10.17
CA THR A 318 8.96 14.83 10.31
C THR A 318 8.39 15.90 9.39
N ASN A 319 9.18 16.93 9.09
CA ASN A 319 8.76 18.10 8.32
C ASN A 319 9.00 17.89 6.81
N HIS A 320 9.98 17.07 6.45
CA HIS A 320 10.34 16.72 5.08
C HIS A 320 10.47 15.20 4.94
N PRO A 321 9.41 14.44 4.63
CA PRO A 321 9.40 12.97 4.71
C PRO A 321 10.37 12.27 3.73
N ASN A 322 10.86 13.00 2.72
CA ASN A 322 11.87 12.54 1.77
C ASN A 322 13.30 12.78 2.25
N LEU A 323 13.51 13.62 3.26
CA LEU A 323 14.82 13.90 3.82
C LEU A 323 15.14 12.89 4.93
N ALA A 324 16.28 12.22 4.82
CA ALA A 324 16.74 11.24 5.77
C ALA A 324 18.21 11.42 6.14
N ILE A 325 18.55 10.95 7.34
CA ILE A 325 19.92 10.79 7.82
C ILE A 325 20.14 9.31 8.07
N GLY A 326 21.02 8.70 7.26
CA GLY A 326 21.53 7.36 7.51
C GLY A 326 22.71 7.42 8.48
N CYS A 327 22.87 6.37 9.29
CA CYS A 327 23.98 6.24 10.24
C CYS A 327 24.50 4.80 10.26
N LEU A 328 25.82 4.67 10.16
CA LEU A 328 26.57 3.44 10.41
C LEU A 328 27.42 3.64 11.66
N VAL A 329 27.28 2.74 12.63
CA VAL A 329 28.10 2.72 13.85
C VAL A 329 28.88 1.41 13.92
N VAL A 330 30.18 1.50 14.21
CA VAL A 330 31.07 0.37 14.52
C VAL A 330 31.48 0.49 15.99
N CYS A 331 31.27 -0.58 16.76
CA CYS A 331 31.62 -0.67 18.17
C CYS A 331 32.62 -1.80 18.41
N GLU A 332 33.38 -1.72 19.50
CA GLU A 332 34.19 -2.82 20.02
C GLU A 332 33.32 -3.83 20.79
N TYR A 333 33.61 -5.12 20.68
CA TYR A 333 33.04 -6.21 21.45
C TYR A 333 34.05 -6.74 22.48
N PRO A 334 33.66 -7.04 23.74
CA PRO A 334 32.31 -6.94 24.31
C PRO A 334 31.97 -5.57 24.93
N SER A 335 32.90 -4.60 24.88
CA SER A 335 32.75 -3.33 25.59
C SER A 335 31.57 -2.47 25.11
N GLY A 336 31.14 -2.64 23.86
CA GLY A 336 30.17 -1.78 23.18
C GLY A 336 30.71 -0.39 22.87
N LYS A 337 32.01 -0.16 23.05
CA LYS A 337 32.63 1.15 22.85
C LYS A 337 32.58 1.54 21.38
N GLU A 338 31.99 2.70 21.08
CA GLU A 338 31.99 3.27 19.73
C GLU A 338 33.43 3.49 19.23
N LEU A 339 33.73 2.99 18.02
CA LEU A 339 35.01 3.14 17.33
C LEU A 339 34.90 4.02 16.09
N LEU A 340 33.77 3.94 15.38
CA LEU A 340 33.51 4.74 14.19
C LEU A 340 32.01 5.04 14.08
N THR A 341 31.70 6.27 13.70
CA THR A 341 30.37 6.70 13.28
C THR A 341 30.48 7.38 11.92
N LEU A 342 29.71 6.91 10.95
CA LEU A 342 29.51 7.55 9.66
C LEU A 342 28.05 7.94 9.51
N THR A 343 27.80 9.11 8.92
CA THR A 343 26.45 9.61 8.66
C THR A 343 26.37 10.21 7.26
N CYS A 344 25.26 9.98 6.57
CA CYS A 344 24.99 10.61 5.29
C CYS A 344 23.58 11.20 5.28
N ARG A 345 23.47 12.40 4.69
CA ARG A 345 22.21 13.09 4.50
C ARG A 345 21.76 12.88 3.06
N LYS A 346 20.53 12.38 2.88
CA LYS A 346 20.00 12.09 1.55
C LYS A 346 18.57 12.61 1.39
N ILE A 347 18.31 13.24 0.24
CA ILE A 347 16.95 13.41 -0.25
C ILE A 347 16.60 12.14 -1.02
N ILE A 348 15.74 11.33 -0.43
CA ILE A 348 15.28 10.08 -1.03
C ILE A 348 14.07 10.39 -1.91
N THR A 349 14.27 10.22 -3.21
CA THR A 349 13.23 10.41 -4.24
C THR A 349 12.33 9.19 -4.39
N ILE A 350 12.73 8.07 -3.78
CA ILE A 350 11.99 6.82 -3.75
C ILE A 350 10.91 6.88 -2.64
N PRO A 351 9.61 6.82 -2.98
CA PRO A 351 8.54 6.83 -1.98
C PRO A 351 8.55 5.57 -1.12
N TYR A 352 8.08 5.69 0.12
CA TYR A 352 7.79 4.53 0.95
C TYR A 352 6.55 3.80 0.40
N ILE A 353 6.68 2.50 0.16
CA ILE A 353 5.56 1.65 -0.26
C ILE A 353 5.37 0.56 0.78
N SER A 354 4.16 0.51 1.37
CA SER A 354 3.82 -0.48 2.38
C SER A 354 4.05 -1.91 1.88
N GLY A 355 4.83 -2.67 2.63
CA GLY A 355 5.17 -4.06 2.31
C GLY A 355 6.30 -4.24 1.29
N PHE A 356 6.91 -3.17 0.77
CA PHE A 356 8.14 -3.24 -0.03
C PHE A 356 9.25 -2.54 0.77
N LEU A 357 9.82 -3.28 1.72
CA LEU A 357 10.86 -2.76 2.60
C LEU A 357 12.20 -2.64 1.86
N GLY A 358 12.97 -1.61 2.22
CA GLY A 358 14.40 -1.55 1.89
C GLY A 358 14.74 -0.80 0.61
N PHE A 359 13.77 -0.55 -0.29
CA PHE A 359 14.07 0.08 -1.57
C PHE A 359 14.52 1.54 -1.46
N ARG A 360 13.97 2.25 -0.49
CA ARG A 360 14.31 3.66 -0.25
C ARG A 360 15.55 3.81 0.63
N GLU A 361 15.84 2.81 1.46
CA GLU A 361 16.92 2.83 2.45
C GLU A 361 18.24 2.24 1.93
N VAL A 362 18.20 1.27 1.00
CA VAL A 362 19.39 0.54 0.55
C VAL A 362 20.47 1.42 -0.04
N GLU A 363 20.11 2.43 -0.82
CA GLU A 363 21.11 3.34 -1.43
C GLU A 363 21.90 4.10 -0.35
N VAL A 364 21.21 4.49 0.74
CA VAL A 364 21.82 5.19 1.88
C VAL A 364 22.76 4.25 2.63
N TYR A 365 22.33 3.01 2.87
CA TYR A 365 23.18 2.00 3.51
C TYR A 365 24.41 1.66 2.67
N HIS A 366 24.25 1.49 1.35
CA HIS A 366 25.34 1.23 0.43
C HIS A 366 26.37 2.36 0.41
N GLU A 367 25.92 3.63 0.41
CA GLU A 367 26.79 4.80 0.50
C GLU A 367 27.63 4.77 1.79
N LEU A 368 27.00 4.51 2.94
CA LEU A 368 27.71 4.40 4.23
C LEU A 368 28.73 3.26 4.26
N LEU A 369 28.36 2.10 3.69
CA LEU A 369 29.24 0.93 3.64
C LEU A 369 30.44 1.18 2.71
N ASN A 370 30.23 1.78 1.55
CA ASN A 370 31.33 2.15 0.66
C ASN A 370 32.26 3.18 1.31
N ASP A 371 31.71 4.21 1.97
CA ASP A 371 32.49 5.18 2.71
C ASP A 371 33.35 4.51 3.80
N CYS A 372 32.80 3.54 4.54
CA CYS A 372 33.54 2.76 5.52
C CYS A 372 34.65 1.94 4.85
N LYS A 373 34.35 1.26 3.73
CA LYS A 373 35.30 0.42 3.01
C LYS A 373 36.49 1.19 2.48
N GLU A 374 36.24 2.38 1.94
CA GLU A 374 37.26 3.22 1.32
C GLU A 374 38.10 3.97 2.36
N LYS A 375 37.46 4.51 3.40
CA LYS A 375 38.13 5.41 4.37
C LYS A 375 38.68 4.67 5.59
N TYR A 376 38.08 3.54 5.96
CA TYR A 376 38.38 2.78 7.19
C TYR A 376 38.31 1.26 6.95
N PRO A 377 39.11 0.70 6.00
CA PRO A 377 39.03 -0.71 5.62
C PRO A 377 39.27 -1.68 6.78
N GLU A 378 40.07 -1.30 7.77
CA GLU A 378 40.33 -2.07 8.99
C GLU A 378 39.12 -2.16 9.93
N LEU A 379 38.16 -1.24 9.80
CA LEU A 379 36.91 -1.21 10.56
C LEU A 379 35.72 -1.72 9.73
N TYR A 380 35.93 -2.15 8.48
CA TYR A 380 34.84 -2.58 7.61
C TYR A 380 34.04 -3.76 8.23
N PRO A 381 32.70 -3.73 8.15
CA PRO A 381 31.86 -4.75 8.77
C PRO A 381 32.05 -6.15 8.16
N GLN A 382 32.21 -7.15 9.01
CA GLN A 382 32.07 -8.57 8.62
C GLN A 382 30.60 -8.99 8.57
N VAL A 383 29.76 -8.35 9.39
CA VAL A 383 28.31 -8.50 9.41
C VAL A 383 27.70 -7.17 9.82
N VAL A 384 26.53 -6.85 9.26
CA VAL A 384 25.75 -5.66 9.62
C VAL A 384 24.44 -6.05 10.28
N LEU A 385 24.16 -5.45 11.43
CA LEU A 385 22.81 -5.42 12.00
C LEU A 385 22.07 -4.28 11.31
N VAL A 386 20.83 -4.52 10.88
CA VAL A 386 20.00 -3.51 10.19
C VAL A 386 18.69 -3.35 10.95
N ASP A 387 18.28 -2.11 11.27
CA ASP A 387 16.91 -1.84 11.78
C ASP A 387 15.91 -2.05 10.63
N GLY A 388 15.40 -3.28 10.54
CA GLY A 388 14.61 -3.73 9.41
C GLY A 388 14.42 -5.25 9.43
N ASN A 389 13.39 -5.71 8.73
CA ASN A 389 13.14 -7.14 8.59
C ASN A 389 14.18 -7.79 7.66
N GLY A 390 14.47 -9.06 7.89
CA GLY A 390 15.28 -9.90 7.02
C GLY A 390 14.45 -10.70 6.01
N TYR A 391 14.94 -11.89 5.67
CA TYR A 391 14.39 -12.79 4.66
C TYR A 391 13.03 -13.32 5.05
N TYR A 392 12.64 -13.21 6.31
CA TYR A 392 11.34 -13.67 6.79
C TYR A 392 10.28 -12.57 6.86
N HIS A 393 10.55 -11.47 6.15
CA HIS A 393 9.53 -10.53 5.73
C HIS A 393 8.42 -11.23 4.89
N PRO A 394 7.14 -10.77 4.90
CA PRO A 394 6.05 -11.40 4.12
C PRO A 394 6.35 -11.69 2.64
N ARG A 395 7.23 -10.90 2.01
CA ARG A 395 7.66 -11.09 0.61
C ARG A 395 8.98 -11.84 0.43
N ARG A 396 9.51 -12.41 1.51
CA ARG A 396 10.83 -13.05 1.58
C ARG A 396 12.02 -12.16 1.19
N PHE A 397 11.89 -10.85 1.40
CA PHE A 397 12.90 -9.87 1.01
C PHE A 397 12.70 -8.56 1.79
N GLY A 398 13.25 -8.48 3.01
CA GLY A 398 13.21 -7.27 3.84
C GLY A 398 14.44 -6.37 3.66
N SER A 399 14.50 -5.23 4.38
CA SER A 399 15.61 -4.27 4.26
C SER A 399 16.98 -4.90 4.53
N ALA A 400 17.09 -5.78 5.53
CA ALA A 400 18.36 -6.43 5.86
C ALA A 400 18.79 -7.38 4.74
N THR A 401 17.84 -8.13 4.17
CA THR A 401 18.10 -8.98 2.99
C THR A 401 18.51 -8.17 1.78
N HIS A 402 17.81 -7.06 1.52
CA HIS A 402 18.09 -6.23 0.35
C HIS A 402 19.50 -5.64 0.43
N VAL A 403 19.89 -5.04 1.56
CA VAL A 403 21.25 -4.51 1.72
C VAL A 403 22.29 -5.64 1.67
N GLY A 404 22.00 -6.80 2.26
CA GLY A 404 22.91 -7.94 2.27
C GLY A 404 23.18 -8.54 0.89
N VAL A 405 22.15 -8.63 0.04
CA VAL A 405 22.30 -9.07 -1.36
C VAL A 405 22.96 -7.97 -2.19
N TYR A 406 22.47 -6.73 -2.10
CA TYR A 406 22.94 -5.62 -2.93
C TYR A 406 24.41 -5.23 -2.65
N CYS A 407 24.83 -5.24 -1.38
CA CYS A 407 26.19 -4.91 -0.98
C CYS A 407 27.09 -6.15 -0.82
N ASP A 408 26.57 -7.34 -1.12
CA ASP A 408 27.24 -8.64 -0.96
C ASP A 408 27.83 -8.91 0.44
N ILE A 409 27.16 -8.40 1.47
CA ILE A 409 27.64 -8.43 2.86
C ILE A 409 26.74 -9.30 3.75
N PRO A 410 27.31 -10.04 4.71
CA PRO A 410 26.50 -10.70 5.72
C PRO A 410 25.65 -9.71 6.50
N SER A 411 24.38 -10.03 6.69
CA SER A 411 23.41 -9.10 7.27
C SER A 411 22.39 -9.81 8.14
N ILE A 412 21.93 -9.10 9.18
CA ILE A 412 20.95 -9.58 10.14
C ILE A 412 19.86 -8.51 10.29
N GLY A 413 18.60 -8.94 10.13
CA GLY A 413 17.45 -8.07 10.36
C GLY A 413 17.07 -8.05 11.83
N VAL A 414 17.08 -6.85 12.42
CA VAL A 414 16.63 -6.59 13.78
C VAL A 414 15.40 -5.69 13.70
N ALA A 415 14.25 -6.15 14.17
CA ALA A 415 13.01 -5.40 14.09
C ALA A 415 12.33 -5.27 15.45
N LYS A 416 11.67 -4.13 15.66
CA LYS A 416 10.82 -3.85 16.85
C LYS A 416 9.36 -4.28 16.63
N THR A 417 8.97 -4.50 15.36
CA THR A 417 7.62 -4.88 14.95
C THR A 417 7.69 -5.84 13.77
N VAL A 418 6.80 -6.82 13.72
CA VAL A 418 6.59 -7.66 12.53
C VAL A 418 5.52 -7.07 11.62
N LEU A 419 5.61 -7.37 10.34
CA LEU A 419 4.45 -7.34 9.45
C LEU A 419 3.67 -8.65 9.64
N CYS A 420 2.35 -8.61 9.43
CA CYS A 420 1.52 -9.80 9.56
C CYS A 420 1.96 -10.86 8.54
N VAL A 421 2.46 -11.99 9.01
CA VAL A 421 2.83 -13.16 8.19
C VAL A 421 2.06 -14.34 8.72
N ASP A 422 1.26 -14.98 7.87
CA ASP A 422 0.49 -16.17 8.24
C ASP A 422 -0.40 -15.97 9.51
N GLY A 423 -1.02 -14.78 9.60
CA GLY A 423 -1.82 -14.39 10.75
C GLY A 423 -1.03 -13.99 12.00
N ILE A 424 0.30 -14.11 11.98
CA ILE A 424 1.19 -13.71 13.07
C ILE A 424 1.56 -12.24 12.88
N GLY A 425 0.88 -11.37 13.62
CA GLY A 425 1.13 -9.94 13.63
C GLY A 425 1.69 -9.46 14.98
N LYS A 426 1.65 -8.14 15.17
CA LYS A 426 2.13 -7.48 16.39
C LYS A 426 1.44 -8.00 17.66
N LYS A 427 0.15 -8.35 17.59
CA LYS A 427 -0.60 -8.85 18.76
C LYS A 427 -0.09 -10.22 19.19
N GLU A 428 0.08 -11.11 18.23
CA GLU A 428 0.54 -12.49 18.44
C GLU A 428 1.97 -12.49 18.97
N ILE A 429 2.88 -11.69 18.37
CA ILE A 429 4.24 -11.53 18.87
C ILE A 429 4.27 -11.00 20.31
N ASN A 430 3.43 -10.03 20.66
CA ASN A 430 3.36 -9.53 22.03
C ASN A 430 2.90 -10.61 23.03
N ILE A 431 1.93 -11.46 22.63
CA ILE A 431 1.49 -12.60 23.44
C ILE A 431 2.63 -13.59 23.63
N ILE A 432 3.30 -13.98 22.55
CA ILE A 432 4.46 -14.88 22.58
C ILE A 432 5.54 -14.30 23.52
N THR A 433 5.89 -13.03 23.35
CA THR A 433 6.91 -12.35 24.17
C THR A 433 6.56 -12.33 25.65
N SER A 434 5.28 -12.20 26.00
CA SER A 434 4.83 -12.19 27.39
C SER A 434 5.07 -13.52 28.13
N GLN A 435 5.17 -14.63 27.38
CA GLN A 435 5.37 -15.99 27.89
C GLN A 435 6.85 -16.37 28.06
N ILE A 436 7.77 -15.60 27.46
CA ILE A 436 9.23 -15.81 27.52
C ILE A 436 9.80 -15.06 28.73
N LYS A 437 10.85 -15.53 29.42
CA LYS A 437 11.47 -14.73 30.50
C LYS A 437 12.46 -13.68 29.95
N PRO A 438 12.73 -12.59 30.67
CA PRO A 438 13.74 -11.61 30.25
C PRO A 438 15.09 -12.28 29.94
N GLY A 439 15.64 -12.00 28.75
CA GLY A 439 16.89 -12.61 28.24
C GLY A 439 16.72 -13.93 27.50
N GLU A 440 15.56 -14.59 27.61
CA GLU A 440 15.22 -15.77 26.82
C GLU A 440 14.69 -15.36 25.44
N SER A 441 14.61 -16.35 24.56
CA SER A 441 14.09 -16.20 23.22
C SER A 441 13.29 -17.42 22.79
N THR A 442 12.43 -17.26 21.79
CA THR A 442 11.64 -18.36 21.24
C THR A 442 11.49 -18.22 19.74
N THR A 443 11.45 -19.36 19.06
CA THR A 443 11.25 -19.44 17.62
C THR A 443 9.77 -19.21 17.29
N VAL A 444 9.54 -18.38 16.27
CA VAL A 444 8.21 -18.16 15.69
C VAL A 444 8.18 -18.85 14.34
N SER A 445 7.18 -19.70 14.13
CA SER A 445 6.98 -20.45 12.89
C SER A 445 5.57 -20.24 12.34
N THR A 446 5.40 -20.45 11.04
CA THR A 446 4.09 -20.51 10.36
C THR A 446 3.26 -21.69 10.86
N SER A 447 1.97 -21.71 10.53
CA SER A 447 1.04 -22.82 10.75
C SER A 447 1.52 -24.14 10.15
N ASN A 448 2.37 -24.06 9.11
CA ASN A 448 2.94 -25.20 8.41
C ASN A 448 4.32 -25.61 8.95
N GLY A 449 4.81 -24.95 10.01
CA GLY A 449 6.07 -25.28 10.67
C GLY A 449 7.33 -24.61 10.11
N GLU A 450 7.20 -23.74 9.10
CA GLU A 450 8.33 -22.96 8.57
C GLU A 450 8.76 -21.92 9.60
N VAL A 451 10.03 -21.95 10.01
CA VAL A 451 10.60 -20.97 10.94
C VAL A 451 10.66 -19.60 10.28
N LEU A 452 10.08 -18.59 10.92
CA LEU A 452 10.07 -17.19 10.47
C LEU A 452 11.14 -16.37 11.18
N CYS A 453 11.20 -16.40 12.49
CA CYS A 453 12.13 -15.53 13.21
C CYS A 453 12.34 -16.05 14.61
N GLU A 454 13.26 -15.41 15.33
CA GLU A 454 13.34 -15.57 16.76
C GLU A 454 12.95 -14.28 17.47
N VAL A 455 12.09 -14.41 18.48
CA VAL A 455 11.68 -13.30 19.33
C VAL A 455 12.46 -13.38 20.63
N ILE A 456 13.20 -12.32 20.94
CA ILE A 456 13.98 -12.18 22.17
C ILE A 456 13.25 -11.22 23.10
N ARG A 457 13.06 -11.62 24.37
CA ARG A 457 12.58 -10.70 25.41
C ARG A 457 13.77 -9.97 26.02
N SER A 458 13.77 -8.64 25.95
CA SER A 458 14.85 -7.83 26.53
C SER A 458 14.99 -8.02 28.06
N ARG A 459 16.23 -7.92 28.57
CA ARG A 459 16.57 -8.06 30.00
C ARG A 459 16.07 -6.90 30.88
N GLY A 460 15.72 -5.73 30.32
CA GLY A 460 15.47 -4.48 31.05
C GLY A 460 14.03 -4.19 31.50
N GLY A 461 13.26 -5.20 31.96
CA GLY A 461 11.88 -5.01 32.46
C GLY A 461 10.83 -4.62 31.41
N SER A 462 11.23 -4.35 30.17
CA SER A 462 10.35 -4.07 29.05
C SER A 462 9.75 -5.35 28.45
N ILE A 463 8.48 -5.29 28.07
CA ILE A 463 7.78 -6.36 27.31
C ILE A 463 7.94 -6.25 25.79
N ASN A 464 8.59 -5.20 25.29
CA ASN A 464 8.77 -5.03 23.84
C ASN A 464 9.68 -6.13 23.27
N PRO A 465 9.24 -6.83 22.22
CA PRO A 465 10.03 -7.85 21.54
C PRO A 465 11.20 -7.24 20.77
N ILE A 466 12.29 -8.00 20.68
CA ILE A 466 13.28 -7.87 19.61
C ILE A 466 13.05 -9.04 18.68
N ILE A 467 12.75 -8.76 17.42
CA ILE A 467 12.59 -9.80 16.39
C ILE A 467 13.90 -9.88 15.62
N VAL A 468 14.48 -11.09 15.57
CA VAL A 468 15.71 -11.38 14.83
C VAL A 468 15.36 -12.27 13.65
N SER A 469 15.84 -11.89 12.46
CA SER A 469 15.63 -12.62 11.22
C SER A 469 16.90 -12.60 10.37
N CYS A 470 17.15 -13.67 9.59
CA CYS A 470 18.30 -13.73 8.69
C CYS A 470 18.23 -12.63 7.64
N GLY A 471 19.31 -11.92 7.33
CA GLY A 471 19.35 -11.02 6.17
C GLY A 471 19.87 -11.75 4.94
N ASN A 472 21.18 -12.00 4.91
CA ASN A 472 21.93 -12.72 3.87
C ASN A 472 23.24 -13.26 4.47
N LYS A 473 23.73 -14.42 3.99
CA LYS A 473 25.01 -15.05 4.35
C LYS A 473 25.22 -15.37 5.84
N VAL A 474 24.14 -15.46 6.62
CA VAL A 474 24.11 -15.77 8.07
C VAL A 474 22.93 -16.69 8.37
N SER A 475 23.16 -17.76 9.15
CA SER A 475 22.10 -18.64 9.64
C SER A 475 21.28 -18.00 10.77
N LEU A 476 20.04 -18.46 10.98
CA LEU A 476 19.18 -17.87 12.02
C LEU A 476 19.77 -18.07 13.42
N SER A 477 20.32 -19.25 13.69
CA SER A 477 21.00 -19.57 14.95
C SER A 477 22.15 -18.60 15.22
N THR A 478 23.00 -18.36 14.21
CA THR A 478 24.12 -17.43 14.32
C THR A 478 23.64 -16.00 14.49
N ALA A 479 22.64 -15.58 13.71
CA ALA A 479 22.06 -14.24 13.80
C ALA A 479 21.53 -13.95 15.22
N VAL A 480 20.88 -14.94 15.85
CA VAL A 480 20.38 -14.85 17.22
C VAL A 480 21.50 -14.76 18.24
N ILE A 481 22.55 -15.58 18.10
CA ILE A 481 23.73 -15.51 18.97
C ILE A 481 24.34 -14.12 18.90
N ILE A 482 24.65 -13.63 17.69
CA ILE A 482 25.21 -12.29 17.49
C ILE A 482 24.31 -11.21 18.11
N CYS A 483 23.01 -11.23 17.83
CA CYS A 483 22.07 -10.27 18.40
C CYS A 483 22.05 -10.30 19.94
N LYS A 484 22.04 -11.48 20.56
CA LYS A 484 22.05 -11.62 22.03
C LYS A 484 23.34 -11.08 22.64
N GLU A 485 24.50 -11.39 22.07
CA GLU A 485 25.80 -10.88 22.53
C GLU A 485 25.91 -9.36 22.36
N CYS A 486 25.27 -8.79 21.34
CA CYS A 486 25.22 -7.33 21.12
C CYS A 486 24.21 -6.60 22.00
N CYS A 487 23.29 -7.31 22.67
CA CYS A 487 22.22 -6.70 23.47
C CYS A 487 22.70 -6.31 24.87
N LEU A 488 23.46 -5.21 24.96
CA LEU A 488 23.80 -4.59 26.26
C LEU A 488 22.57 -3.97 26.94
N HIS A 489 21.59 -3.52 26.14
CA HIS A 489 20.37 -2.87 26.60
C HIS A 489 19.11 -3.49 25.95
N LYS A 490 18.19 -2.63 25.50
CA LYS A 490 16.86 -3.01 24.99
C LYS A 490 16.86 -3.51 23.54
N ILE A 491 17.90 -3.14 22.79
CA ILE A 491 18.17 -3.50 21.40
C ILE A 491 19.70 -3.67 21.25
N PRO A 492 20.20 -4.34 20.20
CA PRO A 492 21.63 -4.43 19.93
C PRO A 492 22.29 -3.05 19.94
N GLU A 493 23.41 -2.92 20.65
CA GLU A 493 24.05 -1.62 20.93
C GLU A 493 24.39 -0.80 19.68
N PRO A 494 24.94 -1.38 18.60
CA PRO A 494 25.23 -0.62 17.39
C PRO A 494 23.99 -0.02 16.72
N ILE A 495 22.86 -0.74 16.73
CA ILE A 495 21.58 -0.23 16.20
C ILE A 495 21.06 0.90 17.08
N ARG A 496 21.18 0.75 18.41
CA ARG A 496 20.76 1.77 19.38
C ARG A 496 21.51 3.08 19.16
N LEU A 497 22.83 3.01 18.99
CA LEU A 497 23.67 4.18 18.76
C LEU A 497 23.34 4.83 17.42
N ALA A 498 23.19 4.02 16.35
CA ALA A 498 22.82 4.53 15.03
C ALA A 498 21.48 5.29 15.04
N ASP A 499 20.44 4.74 15.69
CA ASP A 499 19.12 5.40 15.86
C ASP A 499 19.20 6.68 16.72
N LEU A 500 20.02 6.68 17.78
CA LEU A 500 20.18 7.87 18.61
C LEU A 500 20.90 9.00 17.87
N ILE A 501 21.96 8.68 17.15
CA ILE A 501 22.79 9.64 16.42
C ILE A 501 22.00 10.22 15.25
N SER A 502 21.37 9.37 14.43
CA SER A 502 20.58 9.81 13.27
C SER A 502 19.43 10.74 13.68
N ARG A 503 18.70 10.40 14.75
CA ARG A 503 17.65 11.27 15.32
C ARG A 503 18.18 12.53 15.97
N LYS A 504 19.35 12.48 16.62
CA LYS A 504 19.96 13.66 17.24
C LYS A 504 20.30 14.69 16.18
N LEU A 505 20.93 14.28 15.09
CA LEU A 505 21.25 15.19 13.98
C LEU A 505 19.99 15.82 13.38
N LEU A 506 18.92 15.05 13.18
CA LEU A 506 17.64 15.63 12.73
C LEU A 506 17.05 16.64 13.73
N ARG A 507 17.19 16.41 15.04
CA ARG A 507 16.74 17.37 16.07
C ARG A 507 17.58 18.64 16.06
N ASP A 508 18.90 18.50 16.00
CA ASP A 508 19.85 19.61 16.00
C ASP A 508 19.64 20.50 14.75
N GLU A 509 19.17 19.92 13.63
CA GLU A 509 18.79 20.64 12.41
C GLU A 509 17.34 21.18 12.41
N GLY A 510 16.55 21.00 13.47
CA GLY A 510 15.14 21.41 13.52
C GLY A 510 14.22 20.62 12.58
N LEU A 511 14.67 19.45 12.13
CA LEU A 511 13.98 18.58 11.15
C LEU A 511 13.14 17.49 11.81
N LEU A 512 13.24 17.33 13.13
CA LEU A 512 12.44 16.40 13.93
C LEU A 512 11.67 17.22 14.97
N SER A 513 10.33 17.13 14.97
CA SER A 513 9.52 17.76 16.00
C SER A 513 9.89 17.19 17.38
N HIS A 514 9.99 18.04 18.42
CA HIS A 514 10.09 17.58 19.80
C HIS A 514 8.85 16.73 20.14
N MET A 515 8.98 15.41 20.09
CA MET A 515 8.06 14.49 20.75
C MET A 515 8.79 13.86 21.93
N ASN A 516 8.17 14.02 23.11
CA ASN A 516 8.58 13.54 24.42
C ASN A 516 8.87 12.04 24.47
#